data_AF-A0A5B8XYX3-F1
#
_entry.id   AF-A0A5B8XYX3-F1
#
_cell.length_a   1.000
_cell.length_b   1.000
_cell.length_c   1.000
_cell.angle_alpha   90.00
_cell.angle_beta   90.00
_cell.angle_gamma   90.00
#
_symmetry.space_group_name_H-M   'P 1'
#
loop_
_entity.id
_entity.type
_entity.pdbx_description
1 polymer ?
#
loop_
_entity_poly.entity_id
_entity_poly.type
_entity_poly.pdbx_seq_one_letter_code
_entity_poly.pdbx_strand_id
1 'polypeptide(L)'
;MTVAMVGKPAPEFELKDESGKTHKLSDYKGKIVVLEWTNPDCPYVVRHYEAKTMQKTWEKFGPEKVVWLAVDSSNFVKPESSTEWKGKEGFGYPVLQDPSGTVGKLYEAKTTPHMYIVDAEGVLRYNGAIDDDPRGKSEAPTNHVEQALGALLEGKDVPQTNTKPYGCSVKYSS
;
A
#
# COMPACT_ATOMS: atom_id res chain seq x y z
N MET A 1 -4.56 -18.12 -11.54
CA MET A 1 -3.90 -17.03 -10.79
C MET A 1 -4.04 -17.38 -9.32
N THR A 2 -2.96 -17.29 -8.55
CA THR A 2 -2.99 -17.57 -7.11
C THR A 2 -3.31 -16.27 -6.39
N VAL A 3 -4.28 -16.33 -5.48
CA VAL A 3 -4.67 -15.20 -4.63
C VAL A 3 -3.52 -14.83 -3.69
N ALA A 4 -3.35 -13.55 -3.38
CA ALA A 4 -2.29 -13.10 -2.47
C ALA A 4 -2.44 -13.76 -1.09
N MET A 5 -1.37 -14.42 -0.64
CA MET A 5 -1.32 -15.10 0.64
C MET A 5 0.04 -14.88 1.29
N VAL A 6 0.03 -14.52 2.57
CA VAL A 6 1.25 -14.34 3.35
C VAL A 6 2.07 -15.64 3.34
N GLY A 7 3.38 -15.51 3.15
CA GLY A 7 4.33 -16.61 3.03
C GLY A 7 4.39 -17.25 1.64
N LYS A 8 3.63 -16.74 0.67
CA LYS A 8 3.66 -17.19 -0.73
C LYS A 8 4.20 -16.09 -1.65
N PRO A 9 4.71 -16.45 -2.84
CA PRO A 9 5.05 -15.46 -3.87
C PRO A 9 3.87 -14.50 -4.09
N ALA A 10 4.15 -13.21 -4.04
CA ALA A 10 3.15 -12.18 -4.28
C ALA A 10 2.67 -12.27 -5.75
N PRO A 11 1.37 -12.12 -6.01
CA PRO A 11 0.86 -12.19 -7.37
C PRO A 11 1.46 -11.10 -8.26
N GLU A 12 1.93 -11.47 -9.46
CA GLU A 12 2.45 -10.49 -10.41
C GLU A 12 1.34 -9.54 -10.89
N PHE A 13 1.69 -8.29 -11.13
CA PHE A 13 0.81 -7.31 -11.74
C PHE A 13 1.59 -6.39 -12.68
N GLU A 14 0.85 -5.74 -13.57
CA GLU A 14 1.35 -4.67 -14.42
C GLU A 14 0.30 -3.57 -14.44
N LEU A 15 0.62 -2.40 -13.89
CA LEU A 15 -0.26 -1.24 -13.82
C LEU A 15 0.46 0.01 -14.30
N LYS A 16 -0.29 1.01 -14.75
CA LYS A 16 0.25 2.34 -15.03
C LYS A 16 0.08 3.23 -13.81
N ASP A 17 1.04 4.09 -13.55
CA ASP A 17 0.92 5.17 -12.57
C ASP A 17 0.15 6.37 -13.14
N GLU A 18 0.01 7.42 -12.33
CA GLU A 18 -0.66 8.66 -12.71
C GLU A 18 0.05 9.44 -13.83
N SER A 19 1.33 9.15 -14.07
CA SER A 19 2.12 9.73 -15.18
C SER A 19 2.05 8.90 -16.46
N GLY A 20 1.38 7.74 -16.42
CA GLY A 20 1.30 6.79 -17.52
C GLY A 20 2.49 5.83 -17.61
N LYS A 21 3.42 5.87 -16.66
CA LYS A 21 4.55 4.95 -16.58
C LYS A 21 4.06 3.57 -16.13
N THR A 22 4.53 2.53 -16.80
CA THR A 22 4.22 1.15 -16.42
C THR A 22 5.10 0.69 -15.26
N HIS A 23 4.49 -0.01 -14.31
CA HIS A 23 5.09 -0.62 -13.14
C HIS A 23 4.70 -2.08 -13.05
N LYS A 24 5.70 -2.97 -13.02
CA LYS A 24 5.52 -4.39 -12.73
C LYS A 24 6.06 -4.70 -11.35
N LEU A 25 5.47 -5.64 -10.63
CA LEU A 25 6.02 -6.04 -9.33
C LEU A 25 7.45 -6.59 -9.50
N SER A 26 7.67 -7.35 -10.57
CA SER A 26 8.98 -7.87 -10.95
C SER A 26 10.06 -6.82 -11.24
N ASP A 27 9.70 -5.56 -11.51
CA ASP A 27 10.68 -4.46 -11.70
C ASP A 27 11.42 -4.12 -10.39
N TYR A 28 10.88 -4.57 -9.25
CA TYR A 28 11.37 -4.25 -7.91
C TYR A 28 12.06 -5.41 -7.19
N LYS A 29 12.41 -6.48 -7.93
CA LYS A 29 13.17 -7.60 -7.36
C LYS A 29 14.43 -7.12 -6.62
N GLY A 30 14.69 -7.70 -5.46
CA GLY A 30 15.79 -7.28 -4.59
C GLY A 30 15.47 -6.10 -3.68
N LYS A 31 14.26 -5.51 -3.76
CA LYS A 31 13.79 -4.47 -2.85
C LYS A 31 12.54 -4.91 -2.09
N ILE A 32 12.33 -4.33 -0.92
CA ILE A 32 11.05 -4.48 -0.21
C ILE A 32 10.05 -3.53 -0.87
N VAL A 33 8.86 -4.03 -1.17
CA VAL A 33 7.77 -3.27 -1.80
C VAL A 33 6.60 -3.19 -0.85
N VAL A 34 6.16 -1.98 -0.53
CA VAL A 34 4.90 -1.70 0.17
C VAL A 34 3.84 -1.35 -0.88
N LEU A 35 2.74 -2.10 -0.86
CA LEU A 35 1.54 -1.75 -1.62
C LEU A 35 0.52 -1.16 -0.65
N GLU A 36 0.06 0.05 -0.96
CA GLU A 36 -0.97 0.76 -0.22
C GLU A 36 -2.24 0.82 -1.08
N TRP A 37 -3.26 0.03 -0.77
CA TRP A 37 -4.56 0.21 -1.39
C TRP A 37 -5.21 1.48 -0.86
N THR A 38 -5.50 2.43 -1.74
CA THR A 38 -5.94 3.76 -1.37
C THR A 38 -7.16 4.23 -2.17
N ASN A 39 -7.84 5.24 -1.63
CA ASN A 39 -8.83 6.05 -2.31
C ASN A 39 -8.80 7.43 -1.63
N PRO A 40 -8.44 8.51 -2.34
CA PRO A 40 -8.29 9.85 -1.75
C PRO A 40 -9.57 10.44 -1.12
N ASP A 41 -10.75 9.95 -1.51
CA ASP A 41 -12.05 10.36 -0.95
C ASP A 41 -12.41 9.61 0.33
N CYS A 42 -11.61 8.61 0.73
CA CYS A 42 -11.84 7.88 1.97
C CYS A 42 -11.42 8.72 3.19
N PRO A 43 -12.30 8.96 4.18
CA PRO A 43 -11.96 9.74 5.37
C PRO A 43 -10.81 9.12 6.19
N TYR A 44 -10.62 7.80 6.13
CA TYR A 44 -9.49 7.14 6.80
C TYR A 44 -8.17 7.43 6.09
N VAL A 45 -8.17 7.41 4.75
CA VAL A 45 -7.02 7.81 3.93
C VAL A 45 -6.71 9.29 4.19
N VAL A 46 -7.70 10.17 4.04
CA VAL A 46 -7.53 11.62 4.31
C VAL A 46 -6.86 11.86 5.66
N ARG A 47 -7.35 11.22 6.73
CA ARG A 47 -6.76 11.35 8.06
C ARG A 47 -5.28 10.93 8.10
N HIS A 48 -4.91 9.79 7.52
CA HIS A 48 -3.52 9.34 7.52
C HIS A 48 -2.60 10.26 6.70
N TYR A 49 -3.10 10.84 5.62
CA TYR A 49 -2.34 11.77 4.79
C TYR A 49 -2.22 13.16 5.42
N GLU A 50 -3.24 13.64 6.13
CA GLU A 50 -3.18 14.85 6.95
C GLU A 50 -2.18 14.69 8.12
N ALA A 51 -2.20 13.54 8.79
CA ALA A 51 -1.27 13.21 9.87
C ALA A 51 0.15 12.86 9.36
N LYS A 52 0.31 12.73 8.04
CA LYS A 52 1.54 12.29 7.35
C LYS A 52 2.02 10.89 7.77
N THR A 53 1.12 10.00 8.17
CA THR A 53 1.45 8.64 8.63
C THR A 53 2.19 7.85 7.55
N MET A 54 1.64 7.82 6.32
CA MET A 54 2.23 7.06 5.20
C MET A 54 3.59 7.65 4.81
N GLN A 55 3.65 8.97 4.67
CA GLN A 55 4.85 9.72 4.28
C GLN A 55 5.98 9.52 5.27
N LYS A 56 5.73 9.72 6.57
CA LYS A 56 6.73 9.51 7.63
C LYS A 56 7.23 8.06 7.68
N THR A 57 6.32 7.10 7.49
CA THR A 57 6.70 5.68 7.42
C THR A 57 7.64 5.42 6.25
N TRP A 58 7.31 5.92 5.07
CA TRP A 58 8.14 5.76 3.88
C TRP A 58 9.50 6.46 4.01
N GLU A 59 9.50 7.73 4.45
CA GLU A 59 10.71 8.55 4.63
C GLU A 59 11.68 7.93 5.63
N LYS A 60 11.18 7.28 6.69
CA LYS A 60 12.00 6.60 7.71
C LYS A 60 12.92 5.53 7.12
N PHE A 61 12.47 4.80 6.09
CA PHE A 61 13.24 3.71 5.48
C PHE A 61 13.91 4.09 4.16
N GLY A 62 13.38 5.11 3.48
CA GLY A 62 13.95 5.69 2.28
C GLY A 62 13.75 4.87 0.99
N PRO A 63 13.71 5.53 -0.18
CA PRO A 63 13.40 4.91 -1.47
C PRO A 63 14.46 3.94 -1.99
N GLU A 64 15.67 3.97 -1.43
CA GLU A 64 16.75 3.04 -1.80
C GLU A 64 16.45 1.61 -1.36
N LYS A 65 15.83 1.46 -0.18
CA LYS A 65 15.56 0.18 0.48
C LYS A 65 14.11 -0.27 0.33
N VAL A 66 13.18 0.69 0.35
CA VAL A 66 11.73 0.43 0.33
C VAL A 66 11.08 1.18 -0.82
N VAL A 67 10.44 0.43 -1.70
CA VAL A 67 9.57 0.96 -2.75
C VAL A 67 8.17 1.06 -2.18
N TRP A 68 7.56 2.24 -2.25
CA TRP A 68 6.16 2.44 -1.88
C TRP A 68 5.33 2.64 -3.15
N LEU A 69 4.23 1.92 -3.27
CA LEU A 69 3.29 2.02 -4.39
C LEU A 69 1.88 2.17 -3.82
N ALA A 70 1.27 3.33 -4.00
CA ALA A 70 -0.16 3.46 -3.78
C ALA A 70 -0.89 2.82 -4.97
N VAL A 71 -2.01 2.14 -4.72
CA VAL A 71 -2.84 1.53 -5.75
C VAL A 71 -4.29 1.90 -5.51
N ASP A 72 -4.95 2.47 -6.51
CA ASP A 72 -6.36 2.81 -6.44
C ASP A 72 -7.15 1.96 -7.44
N SER A 73 -8.00 1.07 -6.90
CA SER A 73 -8.91 0.22 -7.67
C SER A 73 -10.34 0.76 -7.77
N SER A 74 -10.54 2.02 -7.45
CA SER A 74 -11.84 2.65 -7.65
C SER A 74 -12.16 2.65 -9.14
N ASN A 75 -13.34 2.19 -9.53
CA ASN A 75 -13.74 2.09 -10.92
C ASN A 75 -13.80 3.43 -11.67
N PHE A 76 -13.76 4.53 -10.92
CA PHE A 76 -13.73 5.91 -11.41
C PHE A 76 -12.37 6.59 -11.24
N VAL A 77 -11.32 5.87 -10.82
CA VAL A 77 -9.98 6.46 -10.66
C VAL A 77 -9.50 7.06 -11.98
N LYS A 78 -8.88 8.23 -11.88
CA LYS A 78 -8.28 8.95 -13.01
C LYS A 78 -6.85 9.38 -12.68
N PRO A 79 -5.92 9.32 -13.66
CA PRO A 79 -4.55 9.79 -13.48
C PRO A 79 -4.47 11.26 -13.04
N GLU A 80 -5.35 12.13 -13.55
CA GLU A 80 -5.34 13.55 -13.23
C GLU A 80 -5.68 13.81 -11.76
N SER A 81 -6.72 13.14 -11.24
CA SER A 81 -7.11 13.22 -9.83
C SER A 81 -6.02 12.68 -8.91
N SER A 82 -5.32 11.63 -9.33
CA SER A 82 -4.17 11.07 -8.60
C SER A 82 -2.99 12.05 -8.58
N THR A 83 -2.72 12.72 -9.70
CA THR A 83 -1.67 13.75 -9.82
C THR A 83 -1.97 14.95 -8.91
N GLU A 84 -3.22 15.41 -8.90
CA GLU A 84 -3.65 16.53 -8.06
C GLU A 84 -3.55 16.19 -6.58
N TRP A 85 -3.98 14.99 -6.20
CA TRP A 85 -3.86 14.49 -4.83
C TRP A 85 -2.39 14.38 -4.38
N LYS A 86 -1.50 13.84 -5.22
CA LYS A 86 -0.05 13.83 -4.97
C LYS A 86 0.50 15.23 -4.71
N GLY A 87 0.13 16.19 -5.56
CA GLY A 87 0.55 17.59 -5.42
C GLY A 87 0.04 18.24 -4.14
N LYS A 88 -1.23 18.00 -3.79
CA LYS A 88 -1.85 18.51 -2.56
C LYS A 88 -1.20 17.96 -1.30
N GLU A 89 -0.97 16.64 -1.26
CA GLU A 89 -0.45 15.97 -0.07
C GLU A 89 1.07 15.97 0.05
N GLY A 90 1.77 16.27 -1.05
CA GLY A 90 3.21 16.48 -1.09
C GLY A 90 4.04 15.19 -0.94
N PHE A 91 3.61 14.08 -1.54
CA PHE A 91 4.35 12.81 -1.50
C PHE A 91 4.88 12.38 -2.88
N GLY A 92 6.00 11.64 -2.88
CA GLY A 92 6.77 11.32 -4.09
C GLY A 92 6.53 9.94 -4.71
N TYR A 93 5.89 9.01 -4.01
CA TYR A 93 5.68 7.65 -4.54
C TYR A 93 4.57 7.57 -5.62
N PRO A 94 4.63 6.61 -6.55
CA PRO A 94 3.61 6.44 -7.60
C PRO A 94 2.23 6.07 -7.06
N VAL A 95 1.19 6.48 -7.79
CA VAL A 95 -0.20 6.06 -7.58
C VAL A 95 -0.63 5.23 -8.80
N LEU A 96 -0.65 3.92 -8.65
CA LEU A 96 -1.02 2.96 -9.67
C LEU A 96 -2.54 2.94 -9.89
N GLN A 97 -2.92 2.96 -11.15
CA GLN A 97 -4.30 3.06 -11.63
C GLN A 97 -4.84 1.66 -11.95
N ASP A 98 -5.79 1.14 -11.16
CA ASP A 98 -6.47 -0.14 -11.40
C ASP A 98 -8.01 0.04 -11.52
N PRO A 99 -8.53 0.83 -12.47
CA PRO A 99 -9.97 1.05 -12.61
C PRO A 99 -10.76 -0.24 -12.88
N SER A 100 -10.10 -1.31 -13.37
CA SER A 100 -10.71 -2.63 -13.57
C SER A 100 -10.95 -3.40 -12.27
N GLY A 101 -10.22 -3.04 -11.21
CA GLY A 101 -10.18 -3.78 -9.95
C GLY A 101 -9.51 -5.15 -10.04
N THR A 102 -8.85 -5.49 -11.14
CA THR A 102 -8.29 -6.83 -11.36
C THR A 102 -7.19 -7.11 -10.34
N VAL A 103 -6.28 -6.16 -10.11
CA VAL A 103 -5.16 -6.34 -9.17
C VAL A 103 -5.68 -6.25 -7.73
N GLY A 104 -6.63 -5.37 -7.45
CA GLY A 104 -7.26 -5.31 -6.12
C GLY A 104 -7.95 -6.61 -5.75
N LYS A 105 -8.67 -7.23 -6.68
CA LYS A 105 -9.28 -8.55 -6.48
C LYS A 105 -8.22 -9.65 -6.32
N LEU A 106 -7.12 -9.59 -7.07
CA LEU A 106 -6.02 -10.55 -6.98
C LEU A 106 -5.32 -10.52 -5.61
N TYR A 107 -5.20 -9.33 -5.02
CA TYR A 107 -4.65 -9.12 -3.68
C TYR A 107 -5.70 -9.22 -2.56
N GLU A 108 -6.98 -9.43 -2.91
CA GLU A 108 -8.12 -9.36 -1.98
C GLU A 108 -8.14 -8.06 -1.17
N ALA A 109 -7.90 -6.92 -1.82
CA ALA A 109 -7.99 -5.63 -1.16
C ALA A 109 -9.44 -5.34 -0.76
N LYS A 110 -9.66 -5.11 0.54
CA LYS A 110 -11.02 -4.97 1.12
C LYS A 110 -11.34 -3.55 1.52
N THR A 111 -10.37 -2.82 2.07
CA THR A 111 -10.56 -1.46 2.57
C THR A 111 -9.54 -0.48 2.00
N THR A 112 -9.74 0.81 2.26
CA THR A 112 -8.75 1.87 2.04
C THR A 112 -8.55 2.66 3.35
N PRO A 113 -7.34 2.73 3.91
CA PRO A 113 -6.13 2.04 3.45
C PRO A 113 -6.16 0.51 3.67
N HIS A 114 -5.41 -0.22 2.86
CA HIS A 114 -5.08 -1.64 3.09
C HIS A 114 -3.65 -1.93 2.62
N MET A 115 -2.82 -2.44 3.53
CA MET A 115 -1.38 -2.49 3.36
C MET A 115 -0.90 -3.91 3.08
N TYR A 116 0.04 -4.04 2.15
CA TYR A 116 0.73 -5.28 1.84
C TYR A 116 2.22 -5.02 1.77
N ILE A 117 3.04 -5.97 2.24
CA ILE A 117 4.50 -5.87 2.14
C ILE A 117 5.01 -7.12 1.44
N VAL A 118 5.70 -6.91 0.34
CA VAL A 118 6.44 -7.93 -0.42
C VAL A 118 7.92 -7.74 -0.12
N ASP A 119 8.61 -8.81 0.24
CA ASP A 119 10.04 -8.73 0.50
C ASP A 119 10.89 -8.74 -0.79
N ALA A 120 12.22 -8.64 -0.61
CA ALA A 120 13.18 -8.64 -1.70
C ALA A 120 13.17 -9.92 -2.55
N GLU A 121 12.67 -11.04 -2.01
CA GLU A 121 12.52 -12.32 -2.72
C GLU A 121 11.19 -12.42 -3.48
N GLY A 122 10.32 -11.40 -3.38
CA GLY A 122 9.01 -11.38 -4.02
C GLY A 122 7.94 -12.13 -3.23
N VAL A 123 8.16 -12.39 -1.94
CA VAL A 123 7.20 -13.11 -1.08
C VAL A 123 6.37 -12.12 -0.27
N LEU A 124 5.06 -12.35 -0.19
CA LEU A 124 4.18 -11.53 0.64
C LEU A 124 4.44 -11.83 2.11
N ARG A 125 4.86 -10.82 2.89
CA ARG A 125 5.20 -10.95 4.32
C ARG A 125 4.21 -10.27 5.25
N TYR A 126 3.42 -9.33 4.74
CA TYR A 126 2.41 -8.62 5.52
C TYR A 126 1.15 -8.34 4.71
N ASN A 127 0.00 -8.40 5.39
CA ASN A 127 -1.32 -8.02 4.87
C ASN A 127 -2.16 -7.45 6.04
N GLY A 128 -2.57 -6.18 5.97
CA GLY A 128 -3.46 -5.61 7.00
C GLY A 128 -3.47 -4.09 7.09
N ALA A 129 -3.72 -3.57 8.29
CA ALA A 129 -3.78 -2.13 8.56
C ALA A 129 -2.40 -1.45 8.53
N ILE A 130 -2.38 -0.12 8.46
CA ILE A 130 -1.15 0.67 8.66
C ILE A 130 -0.76 0.71 10.15
N ASP A 131 -1.72 0.93 11.04
CA ASP A 131 -1.55 0.98 12.49
C ASP A 131 -2.76 0.39 13.24
N ASP A 132 -2.74 0.48 14.57
CA ASP A 132 -3.82 0.03 15.46
C ASP A 132 -4.81 1.15 15.86
N ASP A 133 -4.75 2.32 15.23
CA ASP A 133 -5.57 3.48 15.56
C ASP A 133 -6.51 3.89 14.40
N PRO A 134 -7.58 3.11 14.16
CA PRO A 134 -8.51 3.38 13.07
C PRO A 134 -9.22 4.74 13.16
N ARG A 135 -9.28 5.35 14.35
CA ARG A 135 -10.05 6.57 14.60
C ARG A 135 -9.19 7.81 14.88
N GLY A 136 -7.87 7.70 14.91
CA GLY A 136 -6.98 8.82 15.22
C GLY A 136 -7.09 9.30 16.66
N LYS A 137 -7.40 8.40 17.60
CA LYS A 137 -7.60 8.75 19.02
C LYS A 137 -6.46 8.28 19.92
N SER A 138 -5.51 7.50 19.38
CA SER A 138 -4.36 7.02 20.14
C SER A 138 -3.28 8.10 20.18
N GLU A 139 -2.72 8.35 21.37
CA GLU A 139 -1.58 9.25 21.52
C GLU A 139 -0.27 8.61 21.02
N ALA A 140 -0.21 7.27 21.00
CA ALA A 140 0.96 6.50 20.58
C ALA A 140 0.51 5.23 19.82
N PRO A 141 0.04 5.36 18.57
CA PRO A 141 -0.37 4.21 17.77
C PRO A 141 0.80 3.31 17.40
N THR A 142 0.55 2.00 17.37
CA THR A 142 1.51 1.01 16.89
C THR A 142 1.44 0.94 15.37
N ASN A 143 2.49 1.42 14.69
CA ASN A 143 2.58 1.29 13.23
C ASN A 143 3.07 -0.12 12.85
N HIS A 144 2.16 -0.95 12.32
CA HIS A 144 2.44 -2.32 11.94
C HIS A 144 3.36 -2.41 10.72
N VAL A 145 3.20 -1.50 9.75
CA VAL A 145 4.06 -1.46 8.56
C VAL A 145 5.48 -1.10 8.95
N GLU A 146 5.67 -0.15 9.86
CA GLU A 146 6.98 0.22 10.36
C GLU A 146 7.68 -0.95 11.06
N GLN A 147 6.97 -1.69 11.92
CA GLN A 147 7.51 -2.88 12.58
C GLN A 147 7.90 -3.97 11.58
N ALA A 148 7.05 -4.21 10.59
CA ALA A 148 7.30 -5.21 9.55
C ALA A 148 8.50 -4.83 8.67
N LEU A 149 8.60 -3.57 8.22
CA LEU A 149 9.74 -3.08 7.46
C LEU A 149 11.04 -3.15 8.27
N GLY A 150 11.00 -2.76 9.54
CA GLY A 150 12.15 -2.86 10.44
C GLY A 150 12.65 -4.30 10.56
N ALA A 151 11.75 -5.24 10.81
CA ALA A 151 12.09 -6.66 10.92
C ALA A 151 12.72 -7.20 9.62
N LEU A 152 12.09 -6.94 8.48
CA LEU A 152 12.58 -7.42 7.18
C LEU A 152 13.97 -6.86 6.82
N LEU A 153 14.22 -5.58 7.11
CA LEU A 153 15.53 -4.96 6.86
C LEU A 153 16.63 -5.48 7.78
N GLU A 154 16.28 -5.99 8.96
CA GLU A 154 17.20 -6.68 9.87
C GLU A 154 17.34 -8.19 9.56
N GLY A 155 16.63 -8.70 8.54
CA GLY A 155 16.59 -10.13 8.22
C GLY A 155 15.84 -10.98 9.27
N LYS A 156 14.92 -10.37 10.02
CA LYS A 156 14.07 -11.01 11.02
C LYS A 156 12.68 -11.30 10.47
N ASP A 157 11.98 -12.23 11.11
CA ASP A 157 10.58 -12.51 10.82
C ASP A 157 9.67 -11.32 11.20
N VAL A 158 8.65 -11.07 10.38
CA VAL A 158 7.65 -10.04 10.65
C VAL A 158 6.81 -10.46 11.86
N PRO A 159 6.75 -9.65 12.94
CA PRO A 159 6.14 -10.04 14.21
C PRO A 159 4.62 -10.26 14.11
N GLN A 160 3.95 -9.48 13.26
CA GLN A 160 2.53 -9.63 12.96
C GLN A 160 2.35 -9.62 11.45
N THR A 161 2.18 -10.80 10.85
CA THR A 161 2.07 -10.92 9.40
C THR A 161 0.68 -10.59 8.86
N ASN A 162 -0.34 -10.63 9.73
CA ASN A 162 -1.71 -10.26 9.37
C ASN A 162 -2.33 -9.40 10.47
N THR A 163 -2.98 -8.31 10.09
CA THR A 163 -3.83 -7.51 10.99
C THR A 163 -5.16 -7.23 10.31
N LYS A 164 -6.18 -6.88 11.10
CA LYS A 164 -7.49 -6.55 10.53
C LYS A 164 -7.41 -5.17 9.87
N PRO A 165 -7.57 -5.07 8.54
CA PRO A 165 -7.58 -3.76 7.89
C PRO A 165 -8.89 -3.03 8.22
N TYR A 166 -8.83 -1.70 8.15
CA TYR A 166 -9.97 -0.82 8.39
C TYR A 166 -10.03 0.27 7.33
N GLY A 167 -11.22 0.83 7.15
CA GLY A 167 -11.42 1.91 6.19
C GLY A 167 -12.73 1.79 5.44
N CYS A 168 -12.89 2.60 4.40
CA CYS A 168 -13.98 2.43 3.45
C CYS A 168 -13.72 1.19 2.59
N SER A 169 -14.77 0.50 2.16
CA SER A 169 -14.62 -0.58 1.18
C SER A 169 -14.08 -0.06 -0.15
N VAL A 170 -13.20 -0.84 -0.79
CA VAL A 170 -12.70 -0.57 -2.14
C VAL A 170 -13.87 -0.46 -3.13
N LYS A 171 -13.84 0.54 -4.02
CA LYS A 171 -14.93 0.85 -4.96
C LYS A 171 -14.75 0.12 -6.30
N TYR A 172 -14.77 -1.21 -6.26
CA TYR A 172 -14.65 -2.03 -7.47
C TYR A 172 -15.77 -1.76 -8.48
N SER A 173 -15.46 -1.99 -9.77
CA SER A 173 -16.50 -2.11 -10.78
C SER A 173 -17.31 -3.38 -10.53
N SER A 174 -18.63 -3.24 -10.53
CA SER A 174 -19.58 -4.36 -10.50
C SER A 174 -19.37 -5.30 -11.68
#